data_AF-A0A9D0UDV5-F1
#
_entry.id   AF-A0A9D0UDV5-F1
#
_cell.length_a   1.000
_cell.length_b   1.000
_cell.length_c   1.000
_cell.angle_alpha   90.00
_cell.angle_beta   90.00
_cell.angle_gamma   90.00
#
_symmetry.space_group_name_H-M   'P 1'
#
loop_
_entity.id
_entity.type
_entity.pdbx_description
1 polymer ?
#
loop_
_entity_poly.entity_id
_entity_poly.type
_entity_poly.pdbx_seq_one_letter_code
_entity_poly.pdbx_strand_id
1 'polypeptide(L)' 'MSPSTIETLLLTARSQLAPVHDSARLDSELLLAHVLNRSRSWLYTWPEHQPSPAESEQFLQLIEQRQNG' A
#
# COMPACT_ATOMS: atom_id res chain seq x y z
N MET A 1 -6.56 -16.12 3.07
CA MET A 1 -5.61 -15.04 2.74
C MET A 1 -4.74 -14.85 3.97
N SER A 2 -3.44 -15.11 3.89
CA SER A 2 -2.52 -14.83 5.00
C SER A 2 -2.49 -13.32 5.24
N PRO A 3 -2.50 -12.85 6.50
CA PRO A 3 -2.43 -11.42 6.78
C PRO A 3 -1.11 -10.88 6.22
N SER A 4 -1.20 -9.85 5.37
CA SER A 4 -0.03 -9.18 4.79
C SER A 4 0.37 -8.02 5.69
N THR A 5 1.66 -7.88 5.99
CA THR A 5 2.17 -6.74 6.76
C THR A 5 2.21 -5.47 5.89
N ILE A 6 2.28 -4.31 6.52
CA ILE A 6 2.48 -3.01 5.84
C ILE A 6 3.68 -3.08 4.89
N GLU A 7 4.81 -3.63 5.35
CA GLU A 7 5.99 -3.79 4.51
C GLU A 7 5.69 -4.62 3.25
N THR A 8 5.06 -5.78 3.40
CA THR A 8 4.74 -6.67 2.27
C THR A 8 3.78 -6.02 1.28
N LEU A 9 2.78 -5.28 1.80
CA LEU A 9 1.82 -4.55 0.98
C LEU A 9 2.52 -3.45 0.16
N LEU A 10 3.41 -2.67 0.77
CA LEU A 10 4.15 -1.61 0.10
C LEU A 10 5.13 -2.15 -0.95
N LEU A 11 5.83 -3.27 -0.66
CA LEU A 11 6.73 -3.92 -1.61
C LEU A 11 5.98 -4.43 -2.84
N THR A 12 4.85 -5.09 -2.61
CA THR A 12 3.99 -5.62 -3.67
C THR A 12 3.44 -4.49 -4.54
N ALA A 13 2.84 -3.48 -3.93
CA ALA A 13 2.28 -2.33 -4.63
C ALA A 13 3.32 -1.56 -5.45
N ARG A 14 4.52 -1.33 -4.87
CA ARG A 14 5.62 -0.68 -5.60
C ARG A 14 6.01 -1.47 -6.85
N SER A 15 6.09 -2.80 -6.74
CA SER A 15 6.45 -3.65 -7.88
C SER A 15 5.39 -3.63 -8.99
N GLN A 16 4.11 -3.50 -8.63
CA GLN A 16 3.01 -3.38 -9.59
C GLN A 16 2.97 -2.01 -10.29
N LEU A 17 3.28 -0.93 -9.56
CA LEU A 17 3.23 0.43 -10.10
C LEU A 17 4.52 0.85 -10.82
N ALA A 18 5.68 0.29 -10.47
CA ALA A 18 6.98 0.66 -11.04
C ALA A 18 7.06 0.64 -12.59
N PRO A 19 6.37 -0.26 -13.32
CA PRO A 19 6.38 -0.24 -14.79
C PRO A 19 5.65 0.94 -15.41
N VAL A 20 4.76 1.61 -14.66
CA VAL A 20 3.84 2.63 -15.19
C VAL A 20 4.09 4.01 -14.57
N HIS A 21 4.57 4.05 -13.31
CA HIS A 21 4.75 5.28 -12.54
C HIS A 21 6.14 5.39 -11.91
N ASP A 22 6.88 6.45 -12.23
CA ASP A 22 8.15 6.78 -11.55
C ASP A 22 7.95 7.10 -10.06
N SER A 23 6.74 7.50 -9.67
CA SER A 23 6.32 7.77 -8.29
C SER A 23 5.78 6.55 -7.54
N ALA A 24 5.95 5.32 -8.06
CA ALA A 24 5.37 4.08 -7.52
C ALA A 24 5.52 3.91 -6.00
N ARG A 25 6.68 4.28 -5.44
CA ARG A 25 6.93 4.22 -3.99
C ARG A 25 6.08 5.26 -3.22
N LEU A 26 6.07 6.50 -3.69
CA LEU A 26 5.33 7.56 -3.01
C LEU A 26 3.83 7.30 -3.08
N ASP A 27 3.35 6.82 -4.23
CA ASP A 27 1.94 6.51 -4.46
C ASP A 27 1.48 5.36 -3.58
N SER A 28 2.24 4.25 -3.49
CA SER A 28 1.87 3.14 -2.62
C SER A 28 1.83 3.53 -1.14
N GLU A 29 2.79 4.35 -0.69
CA GLU A 29 2.81 4.87 0.68
C GLU A 29 1.63 5.79 0.97
N LEU A 30 1.26 6.67 0.03
CA LEU A 30 0.13 7.59 0.21
C LEU A 30 -1.21 6.85 0.25
N LEU A 31 -1.40 5.87 -0.65
CA LEU A 31 -2.63 5.09 -0.71
C LEU A 31 -2.80 4.23 0.54
N LEU A 32 -1.74 3.59 1.04
CA LEU A 32 -1.82 2.80 2.27
C LEU A 32 -2.05 3.69 3.50
N ALA A 33 -1.35 4.82 3.58
CA ALA A 33 -1.55 5.80 4.65
C ALA A 33 -3.00 6.33 4.68
N HIS A 34 -3.58 6.59 3.51
CA HIS A 34 -4.97 7.00 3.35
C HIS A 34 -5.95 5.93 3.87
N VAL A 35 -5.77 4.68 3.46
CA VAL A 35 -6.65 3.56 3.89
C VAL A 35 -6.60 3.34 5.39
N LEU A 36 -5.41 3.36 5.99
CA LEU A 36 -5.24 3.17 7.43
C LEU A 36 -5.60 4.42 8.26
N ASN A 37 -5.91 5.54 7.59
CA ASN A 37 -6.09 6.85 8.22
C ASN A 37 -4.91 7.22 9.14
N ARG A 38 -3.68 7.02 8.64
CA ARG A 38 -2.42 7.30 9.34
C ARG A 38 -1.50 8.15 8.46
N SER A 39 -0.42 8.65 9.06
CA SER A 39 0.64 9.33 8.31
C SER A 39 1.60 8.31 7.68
N ARG A 40 2.31 8.73 6.63
CA ARG A 40 3.39 7.92 6.03
C ARG A 40 4.46 7.52 7.05
N SER A 41 4.84 8.43 7.96
CA SER A 41 5.80 8.15 9.03
C SER A 41 5.36 7.01 9.95
N TRP A 42 4.05 6.84 10.14
CA TRP A 42 3.52 5.73 10.94
C TRP A 42 3.77 4.38 10.27
N LEU A 43 3.66 4.29 8.94
CA LEU A 43 3.96 3.06 8.18
C LEU A 43 5.39 2.57 8.44
N TYR A 44 6.35 3.50 8.51
CA TYR A 44 7.76 3.20 8.82
C TYR A 44 8.01 2.85 10.28
N THR A 45 7.15 3.32 11.19
CA THR A 45 7.25 3.00 12.62
C THR A 45 6.68 1.61 12.91
N TRP A 46 5.73 1.15 12.10
CA TRP A 46 4.99 -0.11 12.29
C TRP A 46 4.98 -1.01 11.04
N PRO A 47 6.14 -1.37 10.46
CA PRO A 47 6.18 -2.16 9.22
C PRO A 47 5.56 -3.56 9.37
N GLU A 48 5.63 -4.14 10.56
CA GLU A 48 5.07 -5.45 10.93
C GLU A 48 3.55 -5.41 11.20
N HIS A 49 2.94 -4.22 11.25
CA HIS A 49 1.50 -4.12 11.46
C HIS A 49 0.76 -4.81 10.32
N GLN A 50 -0.30 -5.53 10.67
CA GLN A 50 -1.17 -6.22 9.74
C GLN A 50 -2.48 -5.46 9.65
N PRO A 51 -2.74 -4.75 8.53
CA PRO A 51 -4.05 -4.18 8.27
C PRO A 51 -5.14 -5.25 8.33
N SER A 52 -6.35 -4.84 8.66
CA SER A 52 -7.52 -5.72 8.55
C SER A 52 -7.70 -6.21 7.10
N PRO A 53 -8.43 -7.32 6.89
CA PRO A 53 -8.74 -7.79 5.54
C PRO A 53 -9.42 -6.72 4.69
N ALA A 54 -10.34 -5.94 5.27
CA ALA A 54 -11.06 -4.88 4.57
C ALA A 54 -10.13 -3.73 4.14
N GLU A 55 -9.21 -3.30 5.01
CA GLU A 55 -8.20 -2.29 4.67
C GLU A 55 -7.25 -2.81 3.59
N SER A 56 -6.83 -4.07 3.69
CA SER A 56 -5.96 -4.70 2.69
C SER A 56 -6.64 -4.76 1.31
N GLU A 57 -7.90 -5.18 1.27
CA GLU A 57 -8.70 -5.21 0.03
C GLU A 57 -8.88 -3.81 -0.56
N GLN A 58 -9.23 -2.83 0.26
CA GLN A 58 -9.40 -1.44 -0.19
C GLN A 58 -8.09 -0.88 -0.76
N PHE A 59 -6.95 -1.14 -0.11
CA PHE A 59 -5.65 -0.73 -0.60
C PHE A 59 -5.32 -1.36 -1.96
N LEU A 60 -5.54 -2.67 -2.12
CA LEU A 60 -5.29 -3.36 -3.39
C LEU A 60 -6.16 -2.82 -4.53
N GLN A 61 -7.43 -2.50 -4.27
CA GLN A 61 -8.31 -1.86 -5.25
C GLN A 61 -7.77 -0.51 -5.72
N LEU A 62 -7.24 0.30 -4.80
CA LEU A 62 -6.63 1.59 -5.14
C LEU A 62 -5.35 1.44 -5.96
N ILE A 63 -4.54 0.41 -5.69
CA ILE A 63 -3.35 0.09 -6.50
C ILE A 63 -3.74 -0.30 -7.92
N GLU A 64 -4.75 -1.16 -8.09
CA GLU A 64 -5.24 -1.57 -9.41
C GLU A 64 -5.79 -0.37 -10.20
N GLN A 65 -6.54 0.53 -9.55
CA GLN A 65 -7.01 1.76 -10.17
C GLN A 65 -5.84 2.65 -10.60
N ARG A 66 -4.82 2.79 -9.75
CA ARG A 66 -3.63 3.60 -10.04
C ARG A 66 -2.77 3.00 -11.16
N GLN A 67 -2.72 1.68 -11.30
CA GLN A 67 -2.00 1.02 -12.38
C GLN A 67 -2.66 1.26 -13.75
N ASN A 68 -3.99 1.38 -13.79
CA ASN A 68 -4.78 1.51 -15.01
C ASN A 68 -5.13 2.97 -15.39
N GLY A 69 -4.67 3.97 -14.62
CA GLY A 69 -4.93 5.40 -14.84
C GLY A 69 -3.64 6.22 -14.97
#